data_AF-A0A1G3R2L8-F1
#
_entry.id   AF-A0A1G3R2L8-F1
#
_cell.length_a   1.000
_cell.length_b   1.000
_cell.length_c   1.000
_cell.angle_alpha   90.00
_cell.angle_beta   90.00
_cell.angle_gamma   90.00
#
_symmetry.space_group_name_H-M   'P 1'
#
loop_
_entity.id
_entity.type
_entity.pdbx_description
1 polymer ?
#
loop_
_entity_poly.entity_id
_entity_poly.type
_entity_poly.pdbx_seq_one_letter_code
_entity_poly.pdbx_strand_id
1 'polypeptide(L)'
;MLGLILLLPWPFFTFALQAAAAAIGQGRAIGIGSFFGLGRDHWHAAYLWAGVNLAALALLAANARFYGSGASPLGDTLAASLLSSLLLTLMGLWGTWQVFSLAAHPHLSTPGWRAAWKASSEIVLAHPAAALLAVLLAAALAILGAAVPPIGLLFSFSSIAILTNRTVMEIRGTAHRTA
;
A
#
# COMPACT_ATOMS: atom_id res chain seq x y z
N MET A 1 2.81 -3.03 15.01
CA MET A 1 2.70 -3.98 13.87
C MET A 1 2.21 -3.32 12.58
N LEU A 2 1.17 -2.48 12.57
CA LEU A 2 0.69 -1.81 11.33
C LEU A 2 1.78 -1.05 10.56
N GLY A 3 2.69 -0.36 11.24
CA GLY A 3 3.83 0.31 10.59
C GLY A 3 4.81 -0.64 9.89
N LEU A 4 4.94 -1.90 10.33
CA LEU A 4 5.73 -2.95 9.65
C LEU A 4 4.96 -3.57 8.47
N ILE A 5 3.62 -3.64 8.57
CA ILE A 5 2.74 -4.21 7.54
C ILE A 5 2.52 -3.22 6.38
N LEU A 6 2.49 -1.92 6.66
CA LEU A 6 2.17 -0.87 5.69
C LEU A 6 3.40 -0.27 4.98
N LEU A 7 4.53 -1.00 4.94
CA LEU A 7 5.72 -0.62 4.17
C LEU A 7 6.38 0.72 4.63
N LEU A 8 5.92 1.28 5.75
CA LEU A 8 6.36 2.55 6.30
C LEU A 8 7.80 2.63 6.85
N PRO A 9 8.48 1.56 7.33
CA PRO A 9 9.77 1.75 8.00
C PRO A 9 10.88 2.12 7.02
N TRP A 10 10.71 1.76 5.74
CA TRP A 10 11.74 1.86 4.71
C TRP A 10 11.18 2.37 3.39
N PRO A 11 10.64 3.61 3.35
CA PRO A 11 9.97 4.14 2.17
C PRO A 11 10.82 4.11 0.91
N PHE A 12 12.11 4.46 1.05
CA PHE A 12 13.06 4.37 -0.06
C PHE A 12 13.11 2.96 -0.67
N PHE A 13 13.29 1.93 0.16
CA PHE A 13 13.41 0.55 -0.30
C PHE A 13 12.09 0.03 -0.88
N THR A 14 10.95 0.40 -0.29
CA THR A 14 9.64 0.04 -0.83
C THR A 14 9.45 0.59 -2.24
N PHE A 15 9.81 1.85 -2.48
CA PHE A 15 9.70 2.45 -3.80
C PHE A 15 10.67 1.84 -4.79
N ALA A 16 11.92 1.60 -4.37
CA ALA A 16 12.90 0.92 -5.20
C ALA A 16 12.44 -0.49 -5.59
N LEU A 17 11.83 -1.24 -4.66
CA LEU A 17 11.24 -2.56 -4.90
C LEU A 17 10.07 -2.50 -5.88
N GLN A 18 9.17 -1.53 -5.72
CA GLN A 18 8.00 -1.36 -6.58
C GLN A 18 8.37 -0.92 -7.99
N ALA A 19 9.33 0.00 -8.13
CA ALA A 19 9.90 0.40 -9.41
C ALA A 19 10.65 -0.75 -10.08
N ALA A 20 11.42 -1.54 -9.31
CA ALA A 20 12.12 -2.70 -9.81
C ALA A 20 11.12 -3.79 -10.28
N ALA A 21 10.09 -4.07 -9.50
CA ALA A 21 9.04 -5.02 -9.89
C ALA A 21 8.31 -4.58 -11.16
N ALA A 22 8.02 -3.28 -11.31
CA ALA A 22 7.43 -2.73 -12.52
C ALA A 22 8.34 -2.92 -13.74
N ALA A 23 9.64 -2.61 -13.61
CA ALA A 23 10.59 -2.77 -14.71
C ALA A 23 10.85 -4.25 -15.08
N ILE A 24 10.88 -5.17 -14.11
CA ILE A 24 10.91 -6.62 -14.37
C ILE A 24 9.64 -7.06 -15.11
N GLY A 25 8.47 -6.56 -14.71
CA GLY A 25 7.20 -6.82 -15.38
C GLY A 25 7.18 -6.38 -16.85
N GLN A 26 8.00 -5.39 -17.21
CA GLN A 26 8.21 -4.91 -18.58
C GLN A 26 9.34 -5.67 -19.31
N GLY A 27 9.88 -6.75 -18.75
CA GLY A 27 10.95 -7.56 -19.34
C GLY A 27 12.35 -6.97 -19.22
N ARG A 28 12.56 -5.95 -18.37
CA ARG A 28 13.89 -5.35 -18.18
C ARG A 28 14.67 -6.12 -17.11
N ALA A 29 15.94 -6.42 -17.39
CA ALA A 29 16.87 -6.93 -16.39
C ALA A 29 17.33 -5.79 -15.46
N ILE A 30 17.33 -6.03 -14.15
CA ILE A 30 17.65 -5.01 -13.15
C ILE A 30 18.84 -5.48 -12.32
N GLY A 31 19.96 -4.78 -12.43
CA GLY A 31 21.10 -4.96 -11.54
C GLY A 31 20.92 -4.21 -10.22
N ILE A 32 21.72 -4.57 -9.21
CA ILE A 32 21.71 -3.91 -7.89
C ILE A 32 21.96 -2.40 -8.00
N GLY A 33 22.86 -1.96 -8.91
CA GLY A 33 23.09 -0.54 -9.15
C GLY A 33 21.85 0.20 -9.65
N SER A 34 21.07 -0.42 -10.53
CA SER A 34 19.81 0.13 -11.04
C SER A 34 18.74 0.23 -9.94
N PHE A 35 18.72 -0.69 -8.97
CA PHE A 35 17.80 -0.63 -7.83
C PHE A 35 17.98 0.65 -7.00
N PHE A 36 19.22 0.98 -6.63
CA PHE A 36 19.50 2.22 -5.89
C PHE A 36 19.28 3.47 -6.74
N GLY A 37 19.53 3.39 -8.06
CA GLY A 37 19.17 4.43 -9.02
C GLY A 37 17.67 4.74 -8.97
N LEU A 38 16.82 3.72 -9.13
CA LEU A 38 15.36 3.85 -9.08
C LEU A 38 14.85 4.40 -7.74
N GLY A 39 15.44 3.97 -6.62
CA GLY A 39 15.11 4.53 -5.31
C GLY A 39 15.46 6.01 -5.21
N ARG A 40 16.64 6.40 -5.73
CA ARG A 40 17.10 7.80 -5.73
C ARG A 40 16.25 8.67 -6.67
N ASP A 41 15.79 8.17 -7.80
CA ASP A 41 14.95 8.98 -8.69
C ASP A 41 13.57 9.27 -8.07
N HIS A 42 13.18 8.53 -7.03
CA HIS A 42 11.88 8.63 -6.37
C HIS A 42 11.95 8.94 -4.86
N TRP A 43 13.11 9.30 -4.31
CA TRP A 43 13.27 9.42 -2.85
C TRP A 43 12.32 10.47 -2.25
N HIS A 44 12.20 11.64 -2.88
CA HIS A 44 11.28 12.69 -2.42
C HIS A 44 9.82 12.22 -2.39
N ALA A 45 9.38 11.54 -3.46
CA ALA A 45 8.03 11.01 -3.56
C ALA A 45 7.78 9.94 -2.50
N ALA A 46 8.79 9.10 -2.22
CA ALA A 46 8.73 8.05 -1.20
C ALA A 46 8.55 8.61 0.21
N TYR A 47 9.31 9.63 0.59
CA TYR A 47 9.17 10.25 1.91
C TYR A 47 7.88 11.05 2.05
N LEU A 48 7.44 11.75 1.00
CA LEU A 48 6.15 12.44 1.02
C LEU A 48 5.00 11.44 1.20
N TRP A 49 5.04 10.32 0.48
CA TRP A 49 4.07 9.23 0.62
C TRP A 49 4.08 8.67 2.04
N ALA A 50 5.25 8.37 2.60
CA ALA A 50 5.35 7.85 3.96
C ALA A 50 4.82 8.85 4.99
N GLY A 51 5.12 10.14 4.83
CA GLY A 51 4.60 11.20 5.70
C GLY A 51 3.08 11.27 5.67
N VAL A 52 2.48 11.26 4.48
CA VAL A 52 1.01 11.26 4.31
C VAL A 52 0.38 10.03 4.94
N ASN A 53 0.98 8.85 4.74
CA ASN A 53 0.49 7.61 5.33
C ASN A 53 0.61 7.60 6.85
N LEU A 54 1.75 8.06 7.39
CA LEU A 54 1.95 8.15 8.84
C LEU A 54 0.92 9.08 9.47
N ALA A 55 0.71 10.26 8.89
CA ALA A 55 -0.26 11.23 9.38
C ALA A 55 -1.69 10.68 9.36
N ALA A 56 -2.12 10.08 8.25
CA ALA A 56 -3.45 9.51 8.12
C ALA A 56 -3.69 8.36 9.11
N LEU A 57 -2.74 7.43 9.22
CA LEU A 57 -2.86 6.29 10.14
C LEU A 57 -2.79 6.72 11.60
N ALA A 58 -1.94 7.68 11.95
CA ALA A 58 -1.86 8.23 13.30
C ALA A 58 -3.18 8.90 13.70
N LEU A 59 -3.77 9.69 12.79
CA LEU A 59 -5.06 10.33 13.02
C LEU A 59 -6.17 9.31 13.21
N LEU A 60 -6.28 8.32 12.31
CA LEU A 60 -7.31 7.30 12.40
C LEU A 60 -7.15 6.42 13.66
N ALA A 61 -5.92 6.01 13.99
CA ALA A 61 -5.64 5.22 15.17
C ALA A 61 -5.92 5.98 16.47
N ALA A 62 -5.56 7.26 16.54
CA ALA A 62 -5.85 8.11 17.69
C ALA A 62 -7.37 8.24 17.90
N ASN A 63 -8.13 8.48 16.83
CA ASN A 63 -9.59 8.55 16.90
C ASN A 63 -10.22 7.20 17.25
N ALA A 64 -9.76 6.11 16.66
CA ALA A 64 -10.28 4.77 16.95
C ALA A 64 -10.08 4.41 18.43
N ARG A 65 -8.90 4.74 18.98
CA ARG A 65 -8.59 4.56 20.39
C ARG A 65 -9.42 5.49 21.29
N PHE A 66 -9.60 6.75 20.90
CA PHE A 66 -10.42 7.70 21.66
C PHE A 66 -11.85 7.19 21.82
N TYR A 67 -12.51 6.78 20.74
CA TYR A 67 -13.86 6.23 20.78
C TYR A 67 -13.95 4.83 21.40
N GLY A 68 -12.85 4.06 21.43
CA GLY A 68 -12.82 2.71 22.01
C GLY A 68 -12.39 2.62 23.48
N SER A 69 -11.95 3.72 24.10
CA SER A 69 -11.34 3.70 25.46
C SER A 69 -12.28 4.14 26.58
N GLY A 70 -13.58 4.33 26.30
CA GLY A 70 -14.56 4.86 27.27
C GLY A 70 -14.36 6.35 27.62
N ALA A 71 -13.22 6.95 27.24
CA ALA A 71 -12.90 8.36 27.46
C ALA A 71 -13.63 9.35 26.53
N SER A 72 -14.37 8.84 25.53
CA SER A 72 -15.14 9.68 24.62
C SER A 72 -16.42 10.22 25.29
N PRO A 73 -16.96 11.36 24.84
CA PRO A 73 -18.25 11.87 25.32
C PRO A 73 -19.42 10.90 25.11
N LEU A 74 -19.24 9.92 24.23
CA LEU A 74 -20.22 8.87 23.95
C LEU A 74 -20.13 7.70 24.95
N GLY A 75 -19.15 7.70 25.87
CA GLY A 75 -18.93 6.62 26.84
C GLY A 75 -18.82 5.24 26.19
N ASP A 76 -19.31 4.21 26.90
CA ASP A 76 -19.37 2.82 26.43
C ASP A 76 -20.68 2.51 25.69
N THR A 77 -21.13 3.43 24.83
CA THR A 77 -22.33 3.23 24.02
C THR A 77 -22.04 2.38 22.77
N LEU A 78 -23.10 1.80 22.20
CA LEU A 78 -23.03 1.13 20.89
C LEU A 78 -22.50 2.08 19.80
N ALA A 79 -22.88 3.36 19.86
CA ALA A 79 -22.43 4.38 18.91
C ALA A 79 -20.90 4.58 18.95
N ALA A 80 -20.29 4.62 20.14
CA ALA A 80 -18.84 4.73 20.31
C ALA A 80 -18.11 3.51 19.70
N SER A 81 -18.64 2.31 19.97
CA SER A 81 -18.12 1.04 19.42
C SER A 81 -18.20 0.98 17.90
N LEU A 82 -19.33 1.40 17.32
CA LEU A 82 -19.52 1.45 15.86
C LEU A 82 -18.56 2.46 15.20
N LEU A 83 -18.36 3.62 15.82
CA LEU A 83 -17.45 4.64 15.30
C LEU A 83 -15.99 4.20 15.37
N SER A 84 -15.57 3.59 16.48
CA SER A 84 -14.24 2.98 16.60
C SER A 84 -14.02 1.90 15.53
N SER A 85 -15.01 1.02 15.34
CA SER A 85 -14.96 -0.03 14.30
C SER A 85 -14.87 0.56 12.89
N LEU A 86 -15.67 1.58 12.58
CA LEU A 86 -15.62 2.29 11.30
C LEU A 86 -14.23 2.88 11.03
N LEU A 87 -13.61 3.50 12.03
CA LEU A 87 -12.27 4.08 11.89
C LEU A 87 -11.21 3.00 11.62
N LEU A 88 -11.31 1.84 12.27
CA LEU A 88 -10.45 0.69 11.98
C LEU A 88 -10.67 0.16 10.55
N THR A 89 -11.91 0.09 10.08
CA THR A 89 -12.22 -0.26 8.69
C THR A 89 -11.61 0.76 7.71
N LEU A 90 -11.72 2.06 8.00
CA LEU A 90 -11.11 3.12 7.19
C LEU A 90 -9.58 3.02 7.16
N MET A 91 -8.93 2.62 8.26
CA MET A 91 -7.50 2.33 8.27
C MET A 91 -7.13 1.19 7.30
N GLY A 92 -7.92 0.12 7.28
CA GLY A 92 -7.73 -0.99 6.35
C GLY A 92 -7.89 -0.54 4.89
N LEU A 93 -8.98 0.19 4.59
CA LEU A 93 -9.24 0.73 3.25
C LEU A 93 -8.16 1.71 2.80
N TRP A 94 -7.68 2.56 3.70
CA TRP A 94 -6.55 3.45 3.44
C TRP A 94 -5.29 2.67 3.07
N GLY A 95 -4.95 1.63 3.84
CA GLY A 95 -3.82 0.75 3.53
C GLY A 95 -3.94 0.12 2.14
N THR A 96 -5.10 -0.44 1.81
CA THR A 96 -5.39 -0.99 0.47
C THR A 96 -5.16 0.04 -0.61
N TRP A 97 -5.75 1.22 -0.45
CA TRP A 97 -5.65 2.30 -1.44
C TRP A 97 -4.20 2.71 -1.70
N GLN A 98 -3.37 2.72 -0.66
CA GLN A 98 -1.97 3.16 -0.74
C GLN A 98 -1.07 2.10 -1.37
N VAL A 99 -1.32 0.82 -1.11
CA VAL A 99 -0.65 -0.30 -1.79
C VAL A 99 -0.89 -0.23 -3.31
N PHE A 100 -2.15 -0.02 -3.73
CA PHE A 100 -2.47 0.12 -5.16
C PHE A 100 -1.92 1.40 -5.77
N SER A 101 -1.93 2.51 -5.03
CA SER A 101 -1.34 3.77 -5.50
C SER A 101 0.15 3.63 -5.77
N LEU A 102 0.84 2.93 -4.87
CA LEU A 102 2.26 2.67 -5.00
C LEU A 102 2.58 1.77 -6.19
N ALA A 103 1.78 0.73 -6.42
CA ALA A 103 1.93 -0.15 -7.58
C ALA A 103 1.57 0.54 -8.90
N ALA A 104 0.61 1.48 -8.90
CA ALA A 104 0.23 2.24 -10.08
C ALA A 104 1.24 3.33 -10.45
N HIS A 105 1.95 3.89 -9.46
CA HIS A 105 2.83 5.05 -9.61
C HIS A 105 3.88 4.91 -10.73
N PRO A 106 4.61 3.78 -10.87
CA PRO A 106 5.61 3.59 -11.94
C PRO A 106 5.03 3.55 -13.37
N HIS A 107 3.72 3.33 -13.50
CA HIS A 107 3.03 3.18 -14.80
C HIS A 107 2.29 4.45 -15.22
N LEU A 108 2.54 5.59 -14.57
CA LEU A 108 1.91 6.86 -14.91
C LEU A 108 2.76 7.63 -15.92
N SER A 109 2.12 8.17 -16.96
CA SER A 109 2.76 9.04 -17.95
C SER A 109 3.21 10.37 -17.34
N THR A 110 2.43 10.91 -16.39
CA THR A 110 2.77 12.08 -15.59
C THR A 110 2.94 11.67 -14.12
N PRO A 111 4.17 11.66 -13.57
CA PRO A 111 4.39 11.26 -12.19
C PRO A 111 3.73 12.23 -11.21
N GLY A 112 3.02 11.69 -10.22
CA GLY A 112 2.37 12.48 -9.17
C GLY A 112 1.36 11.71 -8.33
N TRP A 113 1.31 12.01 -7.01
CA TRP A 113 0.44 11.30 -6.06
C TRP A 113 -1.05 11.42 -6.37
N ARG A 114 -1.48 12.59 -6.86
CA ARG A 114 -2.88 12.78 -7.25
C ARG A 114 -3.30 11.81 -8.36
N ALA A 115 -2.43 11.59 -9.34
CA ALA A 115 -2.69 10.65 -10.43
C ALA A 115 -2.61 9.19 -9.95
N ALA A 116 -1.67 8.87 -9.07
CA ALA A 116 -1.56 7.54 -8.45
C ALA A 116 -2.80 7.19 -7.62
N TRP A 117 -3.31 8.14 -6.83
CA TRP A 117 -4.55 7.99 -6.06
C TRP A 117 -5.77 7.83 -6.94
N LYS A 118 -5.86 8.60 -8.04
CA LYS A 118 -6.95 8.43 -9.00
C LYS A 118 -6.93 7.04 -9.63
N ALA A 119 -5.77 6.60 -10.12
CA ALA A 119 -5.61 5.30 -10.75
C ALA A 119 -5.91 4.15 -9.78
N SER A 120 -5.51 4.26 -8.51
CA SER A 120 -5.84 3.25 -7.51
C SER A 120 -7.31 3.26 -7.13
N SER A 121 -7.97 4.42 -7.09
CA SER A 121 -9.43 4.47 -6.91
C SER A 121 -10.15 3.76 -8.06
N GLU A 122 -9.74 4.01 -9.30
CA GLU A 122 -10.31 3.31 -10.48
C GLU A 122 -10.14 1.78 -10.36
N ILE A 123 -8.95 1.32 -9.96
CA ILE A 123 -8.66 -0.11 -9.80
C ILE A 123 -9.48 -0.74 -8.65
N VAL A 124 -9.48 -0.10 -7.48
CA VAL A 124 -10.14 -0.63 -6.27
C VAL A 124 -11.66 -0.62 -6.44
N LEU A 125 -12.22 0.40 -7.10
CA LEU A 125 -13.67 0.49 -7.35
C LEU A 125 -14.13 -0.44 -8.47
N ALA A 126 -13.32 -0.63 -9.51
CA ALA A 126 -13.65 -1.56 -10.60
C ALA A 126 -13.54 -3.03 -10.17
N HIS A 127 -12.58 -3.35 -9.30
CA HIS A 127 -12.28 -4.73 -8.89
C HIS A 127 -12.08 -4.87 -7.36
N PRO A 128 -13.12 -4.57 -6.54
CA PRO A 128 -12.98 -4.52 -5.08
C PRO A 128 -12.56 -5.87 -4.46
N ALA A 129 -13.09 -6.98 -4.99
CA ALA A 129 -12.75 -8.31 -4.50
C ALA A 129 -11.28 -8.68 -4.78
N ALA A 130 -10.78 -8.40 -5.98
CA ALA A 130 -9.39 -8.64 -6.35
C ALA A 130 -8.44 -7.75 -5.53
N ALA A 131 -8.83 -6.49 -5.34
CA ALA A 131 -8.06 -5.55 -4.53
C ALA A 131 -7.96 -5.99 -3.08
N LEU A 132 -9.07 -6.43 -2.49
CA LEU A 132 -9.10 -6.95 -1.12
C LEU A 132 -8.25 -8.22 -0.99
N LEU A 133 -8.41 -9.18 -1.92
CA LEU A 133 -7.65 -10.43 -1.90
C LEU A 133 -6.14 -10.18 -2.00
N ALA A 134 -5.72 -9.28 -2.90
CA ALA A 134 -4.31 -8.90 -3.06
C ALA A 134 -3.72 -8.34 -1.75
N VAL A 135 -4.48 -7.51 -1.03
CA VAL A 135 -4.06 -6.93 0.25
C VAL A 135 -4.05 -7.96 1.37
N LEU A 136 -5.03 -8.87 1.41
CA LEU A 136 -5.04 -9.96 2.39
C LEU A 136 -3.86 -10.91 2.19
N LEU A 137 -3.55 -11.27 0.94
CA LEU A 137 -2.36 -12.04 0.60
C LEU A 137 -1.08 -11.30 0.97
N ALA A 138 -1.00 -10.00 0.68
CA ALA A 138 0.12 -9.15 1.08
C ALA A 138 0.31 -9.13 2.60
N ALA A 139 -0.76 -8.95 3.37
CA ALA A 139 -0.74 -8.94 4.82
C ALA A 139 -0.33 -10.31 5.39
N ALA A 140 -0.89 -11.40 4.85
CA ALA A 140 -0.53 -12.76 5.24
C ALA A 140 0.96 -13.05 4.99
N LEU A 141 1.47 -12.69 3.81
CA LEU A 141 2.89 -12.79 3.49
C LEU A 141 3.74 -11.95 4.44
N ALA A 142 3.35 -10.72 4.74
CA ALA A 142 4.08 -9.86 5.68
C ALA A 142 4.14 -10.46 7.10
N ILE A 143 3.03 -11.05 7.58
CA ILE A 143 2.96 -11.71 8.89
C ILE A 143 3.84 -12.97 8.91
N LEU A 144 3.73 -13.83 7.89
CA LEU A 144 4.56 -15.03 7.78
C LEU A 144 6.04 -14.68 7.67
N GLY A 145 6.37 -13.63 6.90
CA GLY A 145 7.74 -13.13 6.75
C GLY A 145 8.32 -12.56 8.05
N ALA A 146 7.49 -11.98 8.91
CA ALA A 146 7.91 -11.48 10.22
C ALA A 146 8.29 -12.61 11.20
N ALA A 147 7.81 -13.84 10.98
CA ALA A 147 8.18 -15.01 11.79
C ALA A 147 9.58 -15.54 11.47
N VAL A 148 10.16 -15.18 10.31
CA VAL A 148 11.50 -15.62 9.88
C VAL A 148 12.36 -14.43 9.41
N PRO A 149 12.82 -13.55 10.32
CA PRO A 149 13.73 -12.46 9.95
C PRO A 149 15.14 -12.99 9.65
N PRO A 150 15.92 -12.39 8.71
CA PRO A 150 15.59 -11.25 7.84
C PRO A 150 15.03 -11.64 6.46
N ILE A 151 15.18 -12.91 6.05
CA ILE A 151 14.85 -13.39 4.69
C ILE A 151 13.35 -13.32 4.41
N GLY A 152 12.52 -13.63 5.42
CA GLY A 152 11.06 -13.59 5.30
C GLY A 152 10.54 -12.20 4.93
N LEU A 153 11.11 -11.14 5.51
CA LEU A 153 10.70 -9.75 5.20
C LEU A 153 11.04 -9.37 3.76
N LEU A 154 12.23 -9.70 3.27
CA LEU A 154 12.64 -9.41 1.90
C LEU A 154 11.77 -10.16 0.88
N PHE A 155 11.47 -11.42 1.15
CA PHE A 155 10.58 -12.23 0.31
C PHE A 155 9.17 -11.65 0.26
N SER A 156 8.61 -11.27 1.41
CA SER A 156 7.27 -10.71 1.49
C SER A 156 7.16 -9.38 0.77
N PHE A 157 8.11 -8.46 0.96
CA PHE A 157 8.10 -7.18 0.24
C PHE A 157 8.25 -7.34 -1.26
N SER A 158 9.10 -8.26 -1.71
CA SER A 158 9.26 -8.57 -3.15
C SER A 158 7.99 -9.17 -3.74
N SER A 159 7.36 -10.10 -3.02
CA SER A 159 6.12 -10.75 -3.44
C SER A 159 4.95 -9.76 -3.52
N ILE A 160 4.83 -8.85 -2.55
CA ILE A 160 3.83 -7.77 -2.56
C ILE A 160 4.05 -6.86 -3.77
N ALA A 161 5.30 -6.45 -4.03
CA ALA A 161 5.62 -5.58 -5.16
C ALA A 161 5.28 -6.25 -6.49
N ILE A 162 5.61 -7.53 -6.67
CA ILE A 162 5.29 -8.28 -7.89
C ILE A 162 3.79 -8.47 -8.06
N LEU A 163 3.10 -8.92 -7.00
CA LEU A 163 1.67 -9.22 -7.06
C LEU A 163 0.86 -7.96 -7.38
N THR A 164 1.16 -6.85 -6.69
CA THR A 164 0.45 -5.59 -6.90
C THR A 164 0.74 -4.98 -8.28
N ASN A 165 1.98 -5.05 -8.77
CA ASN A 165 2.29 -4.63 -10.14
C ASN A 165 1.56 -5.48 -11.20
N ARG A 166 1.55 -6.81 -11.03
CA ARG A 166 0.82 -7.70 -11.97
C ARG A 166 -0.67 -7.40 -11.98
N THR A 167 -1.30 -7.25 -10.81
CA THR A 167 -2.71 -6.90 -10.72
C THR A 167 -3.02 -5.57 -11.42
N VAL A 168 -2.17 -4.54 -11.24
CA VAL A 168 -2.32 -3.25 -11.94
C VAL A 168 -2.22 -3.44 -13.46
N MET A 169 -1.25 -4.21 -13.94
CA MET A 169 -1.06 -4.46 -15.37
C MET A 169 -2.20 -5.27 -15.98
N GLU A 170 -2.68 -6.32 -15.31
CA GLU A 170 -3.80 -7.13 -15.77
C GLU A 170 -5.08 -6.31 -15.89
N ILE A 171 -5.39 -5.50 -14.86
CA ILE A 171 -6.60 -4.65 -14.85
C ILE A 171 -6.52 -3.54 -15.91
N ARG A 172 -5.35 -2.94 -16.14
CA ARG A 172 -5.19 -1.96 -17.22
C ARG A 172 -5.19 -2.61 -18.61
N GLY A 173 -4.63 -3.81 -18.72
CA GLY A 173 -4.59 -4.57 -19.97
C GLY A 173 -5.97 -5.06 -20.42
N THR A 174 -6.87 -5.39 -19.49
CA THR A 174 -8.26 -5.72 -19.81
C THR A 174 -9.06 -4.48 -20.24
N ALA A 175 -8.84 -3.33 -19.61
CA ALA A 175 -9.52 -2.07 -19.96
C ALA A 175 -9.24 -1.61 -21.42
N HIS A 176 -8.02 -1.86 -21.93
CA HIS A 176 -7.67 -1.55 -23.33
C HIS A 176 -8.22 -2.54 -24.37
N ARG A 177 -8.72 -3.72 -23.95
CA ARG A 177 -9.32 -4.71 -24.86
C ARG A 177 -10.83 -4.56 -25.02
N THR A 178 -11.45 -3.78 -24.15
CA THR A 178 -12.91 -3.56 -24.13
C THR A 178 -13.33 -2.17 -24.63
N ALA A 179 -12.36 -1.35 -25.08
CA ALA A 179 -12.57 -0.05 -25.72
C ALA A 179 -12.28 -0.17 -27.22
#